data_AF-A0A2V7ZGY4-F1
#
_entry.id   AF-A0A2V7ZGY4-F1
#
_cell.length_a   1.000
_cell.length_b   1.000
_cell.length_c   1.000
_cell.angle_alpha   90.00
_cell.angle_beta   90.00
_cell.angle_gamma   90.00
#
_symmetry.space_group_name_H-M   'P 1'
#
loop_
_entity.id
_entity.type
_entity.pdbx_description
1 polymer ?
#
loop_
_entity_poly.entity_id
_entity_poly.type
_entity_poly.pdbx_seq_one_letter_code
_entity_poly.pdbx_strand_id
1 'polypeptide(L)'
;MTIAIYGIGGIVCHQLPERSFHLWAAQLPVCARCTGIYAGAAVCALAPVARAFQASEGRSAESLALRRAVLVAAAMPSLATLIYEWTTGDVPSNWIRFAAGLPLGVVVSALVVRVN
;
A
#
# COMPACT_ATOMS: atom_id res chain seq x y z
N MET A 1 4.49 22.99 9.19
CA MET A 1 3.84 21.97 8.33
C MET A 1 4.61 20.65 8.32
N THR A 2 5.94 20.67 8.15
CA THR A 2 6.80 19.47 8.15
C THR A 2 6.69 18.63 9.44
N ILE A 3 6.72 19.26 10.63
CA ILE A 3 6.60 18.55 11.91
C ILE A 3 5.30 17.74 11.99
N ALA A 4 4.18 18.29 11.53
CA ALA A 4 2.89 17.60 11.55
C ALA A 4 2.87 16.41 10.58
N ILE A 5 3.37 16.59 9.35
CA ILE A 5 3.37 15.54 8.32
C ILE A 5 4.25 14.35 8.75
N TYR A 6 5.46 14.62 9.27
CA TYR A 6 6.34 13.56 9.76
C TYR A 6 5.85 12.97 11.08
N GLY A 7 5.23 13.77 11.95
CA GLY A 7 4.60 13.28 13.17
C GLY A 7 3.50 12.26 12.87
N ILE A 8 2.61 12.56 11.92
CA ILE A 8 1.55 11.64 11.48
C ILE A 8 2.15 10.40 10.80
N GLY A 9 3.13 10.58 9.91
CA GLY A 9 3.82 9.46 9.26
C GLY A 9 4.51 8.53 10.26
N GLY A 10 5.04 9.08 11.36
CA GLY A 10 5.73 8.35 12.42
C GLY A 10 4.84 7.42 13.22
N ILE A 11 3.52 7.67 13.25
CA ILE A 11 2.54 6.80 13.93
C ILE A 11 2.43 5.44 13.21
N VAL A 12 2.64 5.42 11.90
CA VAL A 12 2.40 4.25 11.04
C VAL A 12 3.67 3.72 10.37
N CYS A 13 4.77 4.46 10.41
CA CYS A 13 6.01 4.12 9.75
C CYS A 13 7.23 4.56 10.58
N HIS A 14 8.26 3.74 10.61
CA HIS A 14 9.50 4.02 11.33
C HIS A 14 10.40 5.07 10.65
N GLN A 15 10.07 5.51 9.43
CA GLN A 15 10.79 6.56 8.70
C GLN A 15 12.31 6.34 8.59
N LEU A 16 12.75 5.09 8.46
CA LEU A 16 14.17 4.78 8.25
C LEU A 16 14.68 5.38 6.92
N PRO A 17 15.76 6.19 6.92
CA PRO A 17 16.24 6.87 5.71
C PRO A 17 16.59 5.90 4.59
N GLU A 18 17.22 4.77 4.93
CA GLU A 18 17.68 3.76 3.96
C GLU A 18 16.52 3.07 3.23
N ARG A 19 15.30 3.18 3.78
CA ARG A 19 14.07 2.53 3.29
C ARG A 19 13.08 3.51 2.68
N SER A 20 13.46 4.78 2.53
CA SER A 20 12.57 5.88 2.16
C SER A 20 13.04 6.55 0.88
N PHE A 21 12.10 7.00 0.05
CA PHE A 21 12.44 7.86 -1.09
C PHE A 21 12.85 9.24 -0.60
N HIS A 22 13.71 9.89 -1.39
CA HIS A 22 14.13 11.27 -1.16
C HIS A 22 13.77 12.11 -2.38
N LEU A 23 12.97 13.16 -2.16
CA LEU A 23 12.59 14.14 -3.19
C LEU A 23 13.22 15.48 -2.83
N TRP A 24 13.96 16.09 -3.76
CA TRP A 24 14.66 17.36 -3.53
C TRP A 24 15.48 17.40 -2.23
N ALA A 25 16.25 16.32 -1.98
CA ALA A 25 17.05 16.11 -0.77
C ALA A 25 16.25 15.97 0.55
N ALA A 26 14.92 15.94 0.52
CA ALA A 26 14.08 15.65 1.67
C ALA A 26 13.55 14.20 1.61
N GLN A 27 13.70 13.47 2.70
CA GLN A 27 13.11 12.13 2.86
C GLN A 27 11.58 12.23 2.81
N LEU A 28 10.87 11.32 2.16
CA LEU A 28 9.41 11.24 2.31
C LEU A 28 9.01 10.90 3.77
N PRO A 29 7.82 11.33 4.24
CA PRO A 29 7.40 11.11 5.62
C PRO A 29 7.05 9.65 5.95
N VAL A 30 7.22 8.72 5.00
CA VAL A 30 7.06 7.28 5.16
C VAL A 30 8.03 6.52 4.26
N CYS A 31 8.27 5.24 4.57
CA CYS A 31 9.11 4.37 3.75
C CYS A 31 8.51 4.12 2.35
N ALA A 32 9.33 3.62 1.44
CA ALA A 32 8.93 3.33 0.07
C ALA A 32 7.75 2.35 -0.04
N ARG A 33 7.63 1.39 0.90
CA ARG A 33 6.48 0.45 0.94
C ARG A 33 5.17 1.16 1.26
N CYS A 34 5.14 1.97 2.31
CA CYS A 34 3.97 2.78 2.67
C CYS A 34 3.63 3.78 1.56
N THR A 35 4.65 4.36 0.91
CA THR A 35 4.46 5.19 -0.29
C THR A 35 3.73 4.41 -1.38
N GLY A 36 4.10 3.16 -1.62
CA GLY A 36 3.40 2.26 -2.55
C GLY A 36 1.94 2.00 -2.17
N ILE A 37 1.67 1.69 -0.90
CA ILE A 37 0.30 1.50 -0.39
C ILE A 37 -0.55 2.75 -0.63
N TYR A 38 -0.05 3.93 -0.28
CA TYR A 38 -0.79 5.17 -0.47
C TYR A 38 -0.97 5.54 -1.94
N ALA A 39 0.04 5.35 -2.77
CA ALA A 39 -0.05 5.58 -4.21
C ALA A 39 -1.09 4.63 -4.86
N GLY A 40 -1.06 3.34 -4.52
CA GLY A 40 -2.03 2.36 -5.01
C GLY A 40 -3.46 2.70 -4.58
N ALA A 41 -3.65 3.10 -3.33
CA ALA A 41 -4.95 3.54 -2.84
C ALA A 41 -5.44 4.80 -3.58
N ALA A 42 -4.59 5.80 -3.74
CA ALA A 42 -4.93 7.03 -4.47
C ALA A 42 -5.29 6.76 -5.94
N VAL A 43 -4.49 5.95 -6.65
CA VAL A 43 -4.76 5.58 -8.04
C VAL A 43 -6.11 4.87 -8.17
N CYS A 44 -6.39 3.91 -7.29
CA CYS A 44 -7.67 3.20 -7.30
C CYS A 44 -8.84 4.14 -7.03
N ALA A 45 -8.76 4.96 -5.97
CA ALA A 45 -9.82 5.88 -5.57
C ALA A 45 -10.14 6.93 -6.66
N LEU A 46 -9.14 7.36 -7.42
CA LEU A 46 -9.29 8.36 -8.48
C LEU A 46 -9.68 7.75 -9.84
N ALA A 47 -9.47 6.45 -10.05
CA ALA A 47 -9.74 5.80 -11.33
C ALA A 47 -11.22 5.35 -11.46
N PRO A 48 -11.82 5.45 -12.66
CA PRO A 48 -13.14 4.86 -12.94
C PRO A 48 -13.21 3.35 -12.67
N VAL A 49 -12.06 2.67 -12.63
CA VAL A 49 -11.96 1.24 -12.34
C VAL A 49 -12.54 0.87 -10.97
N ALA A 50 -12.46 1.76 -9.98
CA ALA A 50 -13.07 1.52 -8.68
C ALA A 50 -14.58 1.36 -8.78
N ARG A 51 -15.26 2.09 -9.69
CA ARG A 51 -16.69 1.94 -9.96
C ARG A 51 -17.01 0.60 -10.63
N ALA A 52 -16.18 0.16 -11.58
CA ALA A 52 -16.37 -1.11 -12.28
C ALA A 52 -16.23 -2.32 -11.33
N PHE A 53 -15.26 -2.29 -10.41
CA PHE A 53 -15.11 -3.32 -9.38
C PHE A 53 -16.35 -3.41 -8.47
N GLN A 54 -16.86 -2.26 -8.03
CA GLN A 54 -18.05 -2.20 -7.15
C GLN A 54 -19.33 -2.65 -7.86
N ALA A 55 -19.49 -2.33 -9.15
CA ALA A 55 -20.66 -2.74 -9.93
C ALA A 55 -20.78 -4.28 -10.07
N SER A 56 -19.67 -5.02 -9.96
CA SER A 56 -19.66 -6.49 -10.03
C SER A 56 -19.94 -7.18 -8.69
N GLU A 57 -19.94 -6.47 -7.56
CA GLU A 57 -20.02 -7.09 -6.24
C GLU A 57 -21.47 -7.36 -5.80
N GLY A 58 -21.97 -8.55 -6.14
CA GLY A 58 -23.18 -9.11 -5.53
C GLY A 58 -22.97 -9.45 -4.05
N ARG A 59 -23.93 -9.11 -3.17
CA ARG A 59 -23.90 -9.40 -1.72
C ARG A 59 -24.18 -10.89 -1.44
N SER A 60 -23.21 -11.77 -1.68
CA SER A 60 -23.25 -13.21 -1.36
C SER A 60 -22.15 -13.61 -0.36
N ALA A 61 -22.33 -14.71 0.39
CA ALA A 61 -21.28 -15.29 1.23
C ALA A 61 -20.01 -15.65 0.43
N GLU A 62 -20.18 -16.04 -0.84
CA GLU A 62 -19.10 -16.31 -1.79
C GLU A 62 -18.28 -15.05 -2.10
N SER A 63 -18.92 -13.87 -2.13
CA SER A 63 -18.24 -12.58 -2.32
C SER A 63 -17.31 -12.24 -1.16
N LEU A 64 -17.62 -12.66 0.07
CA LEU A 64 -16.77 -12.41 1.23
C LEU A 64 -15.50 -13.26 1.19
N ALA A 65 -15.61 -14.54 0.80
CA ALA A 65 -14.45 -15.42 0.65
C ALA A 65 -13.49 -14.89 -0.43
N LEU A 66 -14.04 -14.45 -1.57
CA LEU A 66 -13.25 -13.86 -2.65
C LEU A 66 -12.54 -12.56 -2.22
N ARG A 67 -13.26 -11.62 -1.57
CA ARG A 67 -12.65 -10.38 -1.05
C ARG A 67 -11.48 -10.67 -0.11
N ARG A 68 -11.64 -11.64 0.80
CA ARG A 68 -10.57 -12.07 1.71
C ARG A 68 -9.40 -12.68 0.94
N ALA A 69 -9.65 -13.55 -0.02
CA ALA A 69 -8.62 -14.16 -0.84
C ALA A 69 -7.82 -13.11 -1.63
N VAL A 70 -8.49 -12.13 -2.25
CA VAL A 70 -7.87 -11.04 -2.98
C VAL A 70 -7.05 -10.14 -2.06
N LEU A 71 -7.55 -9.82 -0.86
CA LEU A 71 -6.80 -9.05 0.14
C LEU A 71 -5.53 -9.77 0.59
N VAL A 72 -5.63 -11.07 0.90
CA VAL A 72 -4.47 -11.89 1.27
C VAL A 72 -3.47 -11.94 0.13
N ALA A 73 -3.92 -12.21 -1.10
CA ALA A 73 -3.07 -12.23 -2.28
C ALA A 73 -2.36 -10.89 -2.51
N ALA A 74 -3.06 -9.77 -2.34
CA ALA A 74 -2.49 -8.43 -2.49
C ALA A 74 -1.46 -8.06 -1.40
N ALA A 75 -1.56 -8.67 -0.21
CA ALA A 75 -0.57 -8.51 0.85
C ALA A 75 0.70 -9.34 0.62
N MET A 76 0.64 -10.39 -0.21
CA MET A 76 1.75 -11.32 -0.43
C MET A 76 3.07 -10.66 -0.87
N PRO A 77 3.09 -9.69 -1.80
CA PRO A 77 4.35 -9.04 -2.20
C PRO A 77 5.01 -8.27 -1.05
N SER A 78 4.22 -7.59 -0.22
CA SER A 78 4.70 -6.90 0.98
C SER A 78 5.20 -7.89 2.04
N LEU A 79 4.52 -9.04 2.19
CA LEU A 79 4.97 -10.09 3.09
C LEU A 79 6.28 -10.74 2.60
N ALA A 80 6.39 -11.03 1.31
CA ALA A 80 7.59 -11.61 0.71
C ALA A 80 8.82 -10.71 0.90
N THR A 81 8.68 -9.40 0.63
CA THR A 81 9.76 -8.44 0.87
C THR A 81 10.09 -8.29 2.36
N LEU A 82 9.10 -8.37 3.26
CA LEU A 82 9.34 -8.40 4.71
C LEU A 82 10.15 -9.62 5.15
N ILE A 83 9.73 -10.81 4.67
CA ILE A 83 10.41 -12.08 4.97
C ILE A 83 11.85 -12.00 4.49
N TYR A 84 12.08 -11.55 3.25
CA TYR A 84 13.43 -11.35 2.72
C TYR A 84 14.27 -10.41 3.60
N GLU A 85 13.75 -9.21 3.91
CA GLU A 85 14.44 -8.23 4.77
C GLU A 85 14.85 -8.81 6.14
N TRP A 86 14.00 -9.67 6.71
CA TRP A 86 14.25 -10.25 8.04
C TRP A 86 15.15 -11.48 8.01
N THR A 87 15.17 -12.24 6.92
CA THR A 87 16.00 -13.45 6.82
C THR A 87 17.40 -13.17 6.31
N THR A 88 17.57 -12.21 5.39
CA THR A 88 18.88 -11.88 4.83
C THR A 88 19.54 -10.70 5.52
N GLY A 89 18.77 -9.81 6.14
CA GLY A 89 19.26 -8.52 6.64
C GLY A 89 19.52 -7.49 5.52
N ASP A 90 19.39 -7.90 4.26
CA ASP A 90 19.57 -7.02 3.11
C ASP A 90 18.29 -6.20 2.85
N VAL A 91 18.48 -4.95 2.45
CA VAL A 91 17.37 -4.03 2.17
C VAL A 91 17.10 -4.05 0.66
N PRO A 92 15.92 -4.51 0.20
CA PRO A 92 15.53 -4.39 -1.19
C PRO A 92 15.49 -2.93 -1.63
N SER A 93 15.71 -2.69 -2.92
CA SER A 93 15.63 -1.34 -3.46
C SER A 93 14.26 -0.70 -3.18
N ASN A 94 14.24 0.63 -3.02
CA ASN A 94 13.02 1.36 -2.71
C ASN A 94 11.92 1.14 -3.77
N TRP A 95 12.28 0.93 -5.04
CA TRP A 95 11.33 0.60 -6.09
C TRP A 95 10.65 -0.76 -5.90
N ILE A 96 11.39 -1.78 -5.45
CA ILE A 96 10.82 -3.10 -5.13
C ILE A 96 9.87 -2.98 -3.94
N ARG A 97 10.27 -2.24 -2.89
CA ARG A 97 9.42 -2.00 -1.71
C ARG A 97 8.13 -1.28 -2.08
N PHE A 98 8.21 -0.28 -2.95
CA PHE A 98 7.08 0.46 -3.48
C PHE A 98 6.12 -0.46 -4.26
N ALA A 99 6.66 -1.21 -5.23
CA ALA A 99 5.88 -2.15 -6.03
C ALA A 99 5.22 -3.24 -5.17
N ALA A 100 5.88 -3.67 -4.10
CA ALA A 100 5.34 -4.64 -3.15
C ALA A 100 4.18 -4.09 -2.29
N GLY A 101 4.16 -2.78 -2.01
CA GLY A 101 3.08 -2.12 -1.26
C GLY A 101 1.88 -1.75 -2.11
N LEU A 102 2.09 -1.47 -3.39
CA LEU A 102 1.07 -0.93 -4.30
C LEU A 102 -0.20 -1.80 -4.45
N PRO A 103 -0.11 -3.13 -4.65
CA PRO A 103 -1.30 -3.99 -4.77
C PRO A 103 -2.21 -3.95 -3.55
N LEU A 104 -1.63 -3.95 -2.34
CA LEU A 104 -2.40 -3.89 -1.10
C LEU A 104 -3.17 -2.56 -1.00
N GLY A 105 -2.54 -1.44 -1.38
CA GLY A 105 -3.20 -0.15 -1.45
C GLY A 105 -4.39 -0.11 -2.39
N VAL A 106 -4.23 -0.65 -3.60
CA VAL A 106 -5.29 -0.75 -4.61
C VAL A 106 -6.47 -1.55 -4.07
N VAL A 107 -6.24 -2.75 -3.54
CA VAL A 107 -7.31 -3.62 -3.06
C VAL A 107 -8.01 -3.03 -1.84
N VAL A 108 -7.27 -2.48 -0.87
CA VAL A 108 -7.88 -1.83 0.30
C VAL A 108 -8.77 -0.67 -0.14
N SER A 109 -8.31 0.17 -1.06
CA SER A 109 -9.13 1.27 -1.58
C SER A 109 -10.37 0.78 -2.32
N ALA A 110 -10.25 -0.24 -3.18
CA ALA A 110 -11.39 -0.81 -3.91
C ALA A 110 -12.47 -1.36 -2.97
N LEU A 111 -12.07 -1.92 -1.81
CA LEU A 111 -12.99 -2.48 -0.82
C LEU A 111 -13.61 -1.42 0.11
N VAL A 112 -12.91 -0.32 0.38
CA VAL A 112 -13.32 0.69 1.38
C VAL A 112 -14.00 1.90 0.73
N VAL A 113 -13.47 2.39 -0.39
CA VAL A 113 -13.97 3.60 -1.04
C VAL A 113 -15.23 3.26 -1.81
N ARG A 114 -16.37 3.71 -1.29
CA ARG A 114 -17.63 3.68 -2.03
C ARG A 114 -17.66 4.84 -3.00
N VAL A 115 -17.73 4.54 -4.30
CA VAL A 115 -17.83 5.56 -5.32
C VAL A 115 -19.30 5.65 -5.73
N ASN A 116 -20.06 6.45 -4.97
CA ASN A 116 -21.45 6.81 -5.30
C ASN A 116 -21.52 7.68 -6.56
#